data_AF-A0A8G1VJC0-F1
#
_entry.id   AF-A0A8G1VJC0-F1
#
_cell.length_a   1.000
_cell.length_b   1.000
_cell.length_c   1.000
_cell.angle_alpha   90.00
_cell.angle_beta   90.00
_cell.angle_gamma   90.00
#
_symmetry.space_group_name_H-M   'P 1'
#
loop_
_entity.id
_entity.type
_entity.pdbx_description
1 polymer ?
#
loop_
_entity_poly.entity_id
_entity_poly.type
_entity_poly.pdbx_seq_one_letter_code
_entity_poly.pdbx_strand_id
1 'polypeptide(L)'
;MSLTRTSSVLRQCRLQLHPEALSLTRTSPPLSHSTRHCRPSRYGAKSFHTTTPCNAAPRSPIARKAQSTRRQAVFTIDGVFAHTVQGDVEKMLQRLEKTVEEHYDRWKETHSYEGSYGRAKLSLDKYKQIAQSLLRTAYSQPPSARAIRAISTNVEVIWNVSRCLLSPDNRALEVWLHSACALAGARSPALMLAQRNLDEAHPNYPLRTQFLDKVEQWALQERDPRAMHVYVRTLIARGEHESAVPFMDELMSTIYPSTRVEGLETPLSFYNIPQVWPTYIQLQEGLKKKGVSWGVSRDELARLAGVDYQEPNYLSSYASAMFEAGDYEKYEQYMHQAAMAGVPSACVSLAHFYYLTARGLFPRRGEKTFVPRSEEDSSEVLKKGRLETLYSSIVRGLAPHEYYNNLALEWWELGLNMGSDLSAMFLALAYREAGQLEVADSFYKLVDTPRLWAPKFSADDFAMNWDNPFASFSVPRRVLNVKWYDSDAKWTTEK
;
A
#
# COMPACT_ATOMS: atom_id res chain seq x y z
N MET A 1 35.66 -13.02 -10.08
CA MET A 1 36.02 -12.92 -8.65
C MET A 1 34.75 -13.09 -7.84
N SER A 2 34.64 -14.21 -7.12
CA SER A 2 33.46 -14.63 -6.37
C SER A 2 33.39 -13.91 -5.03
N LEU A 3 32.35 -13.10 -4.81
CA LEU A 3 32.05 -12.51 -3.51
C LEU A 3 31.19 -13.47 -2.68
N THR A 4 31.70 -13.75 -1.50
CA THR A 4 31.21 -14.67 -0.48
C THR A 4 29.86 -14.23 0.10
N ARG A 5 28.93 -15.19 0.18
CA ARG A 5 27.64 -15.13 0.90
C ARG A 5 27.85 -14.83 2.39
N THR A 6 27.22 -13.78 2.90
CA THR A 6 26.93 -13.64 4.34
C THR A 6 25.46 -14.01 4.58
N SER A 7 25.22 -15.29 4.84
CA SER A 7 23.97 -15.77 5.42
C SER A 7 24.16 -15.92 6.93
N SER A 8 23.61 -15.03 7.75
CA SER A 8 23.14 -15.35 9.12
C SER A 8 22.92 -14.08 9.94
N VAL A 9 21.67 -13.68 10.12
CA VAL A 9 21.25 -13.00 11.37
C VAL A 9 19.98 -13.67 11.90
N LEU A 10 19.01 -14.00 11.03
CA LEU A 10 17.82 -14.79 11.39
C LEU A 10 18.09 -16.27 11.74
N ARG A 11 19.33 -16.77 11.57
CA ARG A 11 19.72 -18.15 11.93
C ARG A 11 20.35 -18.29 13.32
N GLN A 12 20.65 -17.19 14.02
CA GLN A 12 21.42 -17.24 15.26
C GLN A 12 20.59 -17.16 16.55
N CYS A 13 19.27 -16.95 16.49
CA CYS A 13 18.40 -17.10 17.65
C CYS A 13 17.88 -18.54 17.77
N ARG A 14 18.78 -19.51 17.97
CA ARG A 14 18.40 -20.83 18.51
C ARG A 14 18.32 -20.70 20.02
N LEU A 15 17.12 -20.57 20.56
CA LEU A 15 16.87 -20.93 21.96
C LEU A 15 17.20 -22.41 22.11
N GLN A 16 18.29 -22.70 22.82
CA GLN A 16 18.57 -24.05 23.31
C GLN A 16 17.48 -24.40 24.33
N LEU A 17 16.53 -25.24 23.92
CA LEU A 17 15.72 -26.01 24.86
C LEU A 17 16.36 -27.39 24.97
N HIS A 18 16.98 -27.66 26.12
CA HIS A 18 17.39 -29.00 26.49
C HIS A 18 16.15 -29.91 26.62
N PRO A 19 16.21 -31.17 26.16
CA PRO A 19 15.10 -32.10 26.28
C PRO A 19 15.13 -32.77 27.65
N GLU A 20 14.23 -32.37 28.56
CA GLU A 20 13.85 -33.23 29.68
C GLU A 20 12.58 -34.00 29.31
N ALA A 21 12.75 -35.32 29.21
CA ALA A 21 11.68 -36.27 28.98
C ALA A 21 10.80 -36.35 30.24
N LEU A 22 9.53 -35.95 30.11
CA LEU A 22 8.49 -36.34 31.04
C LEU A 22 7.40 -37.12 30.29
N SER A 23 7.55 -38.43 30.35
CA SER A 23 6.51 -39.40 30.00
C SER A 23 5.31 -39.22 30.93
N LEU A 24 4.16 -38.86 30.38
CA LEU A 24 2.87 -38.98 31.06
C LEU A 24 1.86 -39.67 30.14
N THR A 25 1.86 -40.99 30.25
CA THR A 25 0.75 -41.89 29.94
C THR A 25 -0.47 -41.52 30.78
N ARG A 26 -1.59 -41.16 30.13
CA ARG A 26 -2.93 -41.42 30.69
C ARG A 26 -3.99 -41.34 29.58
N THR A 27 -4.38 -42.47 28.99
CA THR A 27 -5.55 -43.30 29.37
C THR A 27 -6.88 -42.55 29.29
N SER A 28 -7.55 -42.73 28.16
CA SER A 28 -8.97 -42.43 27.94
C SER A 28 -9.86 -43.29 28.84
N PRO A 29 -11.05 -42.80 29.21
CA PRO A 29 -12.19 -43.67 29.41
C PRO A 29 -13.35 -43.32 28.46
N PRO A 30 -14.03 -44.32 27.87
CA PRO A 30 -15.32 -44.12 27.21
C PRO A 30 -16.44 -44.23 28.25
N LEU A 31 -17.59 -43.58 28.02
CA LEU A 31 -18.89 -44.10 28.46
C LEU A 31 -20.04 -43.38 27.76
N SER A 32 -20.73 -44.18 26.95
CA SER A 32 -22.13 -44.08 26.57
C SER A 32 -23.06 -43.84 27.76
N HIS A 33 -24.09 -42.99 27.60
CA HIS A 33 -25.45 -43.32 28.07
C HIS A 33 -26.52 -42.58 27.25
N SER A 34 -27.45 -43.40 26.75
CA SER A 34 -28.74 -43.03 26.17
C SER A 34 -29.69 -42.60 27.29
N THR A 35 -30.48 -41.55 27.08
CA THR A 35 -31.74 -41.38 27.79
C THR A 35 -32.77 -40.74 26.86
N ARG A 36 -33.82 -41.51 26.56
CA ARG A 36 -35.01 -41.08 25.83
C ARG A 36 -36.06 -40.50 26.78
N HIS A 37 -36.96 -39.73 26.16
CA HIS A 37 -38.33 -39.36 26.55
C HIS A 37 -38.49 -38.16 27.50
N CYS A 38 -39.11 -37.07 27.02
CA CYS A 38 -40.57 -36.93 27.05
C CYS A 38 -41.04 -35.69 26.28
N ARG A 39 -42.13 -35.86 25.52
CA ARG A 39 -42.93 -34.81 24.89
C ARG A 39 -44.07 -34.47 25.85
N PRO A 40 -44.50 -33.21 25.95
CA PRO A 40 -45.93 -32.96 25.96
C PRO A 40 -46.39 -31.86 24.98
N SER A 41 -47.69 -31.90 24.76
CA SER A 41 -48.50 -31.27 23.74
C SER A 41 -48.61 -29.74 23.75
N ARG A 42 -48.83 -29.22 22.53
CA ARG A 42 -49.71 -28.11 22.13
C ARG A 42 -50.49 -27.42 23.25
N TYR A 43 -50.28 -26.11 23.41
CA TYR A 43 -51.33 -25.15 23.76
C TYR A 43 -51.01 -23.76 23.15
N GLY A 44 -52.02 -23.17 22.51
CA GLY A 44 -52.26 -21.73 22.54
C GLY A 44 -51.54 -20.86 21.52
N ALA A 45 -52.14 -20.73 20.33
CA ALA A 45 -51.94 -19.56 19.49
C ALA A 45 -52.39 -18.29 20.23
N LYS A 46 -51.51 -17.28 20.30
CA LYS A 46 -51.89 -15.90 20.58
C LYS A 46 -51.30 -15.01 19.48
N SER A 47 -52.18 -14.55 18.61
CA SER A 47 -51.96 -13.50 17.64
C SER A 47 -51.81 -12.16 18.37
N PHE A 48 -50.60 -11.60 18.37
CA PHE A 48 -50.42 -10.20 18.69
C PHE A 48 -50.56 -9.38 17.40
N HIS A 49 -51.71 -8.71 17.28
CA HIS A 49 -51.95 -7.69 16.29
C HIS A 49 -50.97 -6.53 16.53
N THR A 50 -50.08 -6.28 15.58
CA THR A 50 -49.40 -4.98 15.46
C THR A 50 -50.19 -4.15 14.47
N THR A 51 -50.77 -3.06 14.95
CA THR A 51 -51.43 -2.04 14.14
C THR A 51 -50.39 -1.40 13.22
N THR A 52 -50.70 -1.35 11.93
CA THR A 52 -49.95 -0.59 10.93
C THR A 52 -50.11 0.91 11.22
N PRO A 53 -49.05 1.69 11.46
CA PRO A 53 -49.18 3.14 11.45
C PRO A 53 -49.32 3.61 10.00
N CYS A 54 -50.57 3.65 9.54
CA CYS A 54 -50.97 4.35 8.33
C CYS A 54 -50.92 5.85 8.68
N ASN A 55 -49.74 6.47 8.55
CA ASN A 55 -49.49 7.92 8.38
C ASN A 55 -48.00 8.22 8.58
N ALA A 56 -47.18 7.92 7.58
CA ALA A 56 -45.84 8.50 7.46
C ALA A 56 -45.89 9.51 6.31
N ALA A 57 -45.63 10.79 6.60
CA ALA A 57 -45.54 11.84 5.61
C ALA A 57 -44.63 11.43 4.43
N PRO A 58 -44.94 11.80 3.18
CA PRO A 58 -44.11 11.48 2.04
C PRO A 58 -42.72 12.14 2.22
N ARG A 59 -41.71 11.31 2.54
CA ARG A 59 -40.32 11.76 2.69
C ARG A 59 -39.82 12.37 1.38
N SER A 60 -39.10 13.48 1.47
CA SER A 60 -38.57 14.21 0.32
C SER A 60 -37.72 13.31 -0.60
N PRO A 61 -37.62 13.60 -1.91
CA PRO A 61 -36.81 12.83 -2.86
C PRO A 61 -35.35 12.70 -2.40
N ILE A 62 -34.81 13.73 -1.74
CA ILE A 62 -33.46 13.76 -1.16
C ILE A 62 -33.35 12.79 0.02
N ALA A 63 -34.36 12.71 0.89
CA ALA A 63 -34.38 11.73 1.98
C ALA A 63 -34.52 10.29 1.46
N ARG A 64 -35.23 10.08 0.34
CA ARG A 64 -35.28 8.78 -0.36
C ARG A 64 -33.93 8.42 -0.99
N LYS A 65 -33.26 9.38 -1.63
CA LYS A 65 -31.91 9.18 -2.19
C LYS A 65 -30.91 8.89 -1.06
N ALA A 66 -30.93 9.68 0.01
CA ALA A 66 -30.10 9.44 1.19
C ALA A 66 -30.42 8.10 1.87
N GLN A 67 -31.68 7.66 1.89
CA GLN A 67 -32.05 6.30 2.34
C GLN A 67 -31.67 5.20 1.36
N SER A 68 -31.66 5.43 0.03
CA SER A 68 -31.16 4.43 -0.92
C SER A 68 -29.64 4.33 -0.86
N THR A 69 -28.94 5.44 -0.59
CA THR A 69 -27.49 5.42 -0.34
C THR A 69 -27.16 4.81 1.02
N ARG A 70 -27.95 5.08 2.08
CA ARG A 70 -27.81 4.41 3.39
C ARG A 70 -28.30 2.96 3.41
N ARG A 71 -29.19 2.59 2.49
CA ARG A 71 -29.59 1.21 2.19
C ARG A 71 -28.88 0.70 0.93
N GLN A 72 -27.66 1.16 0.66
CA GLN A 72 -26.70 0.22 0.08
C GLN A 72 -26.73 -0.97 1.02
N ALA A 73 -27.16 -2.11 0.47
CA ALA A 73 -27.38 -3.32 1.22
C ALA A 73 -26.19 -3.51 2.17
N VAL A 74 -26.47 -3.79 3.44
CA VAL A 74 -25.50 -4.49 4.26
C VAL A 74 -24.99 -5.63 3.36
N PHE A 75 -23.70 -5.57 3.02
CA PHE A 75 -23.02 -6.50 2.11
C PHE A 75 -23.03 -7.89 2.77
N THR A 76 -24.18 -8.53 2.83
CA THR A 76 -24.25 -9.95 3.13
C THR A 76 -23.69 -10.66 1.90
N ILE A 77 -22.77 -11.57 2.16
CA ILE A 77 -22.10 -12.46 1.19
C ILE A 77 -23.10 -12.93 0.12
N ASP A 78 -24.34 -13.25 0.49
CA ASP A 78 -25.39 -13.72 -0.42
C ASP A 78 -25.88 -12.71 -1.48
N GLY A 79 -25.82 -11.40 -1.24
CA GLY A 79 -26.27 -10.38 -2.19
C GLY A 79 -25.29 -10.13 -3.34
N VAL A 80 -24.00 -10.34 -3.11
CA VAL A 80 -22.93 -10.13 -4.10
C VAL A 80 -22.92 -11.22 -5.17
N PHE A 81 -23.41 -12.43 -4.83
CA PHE A 81 -23.43 -13.57 -5.75
C PHE A 81 -24.75 -13.74 -6.52
N ALA A 82 -25.74 -12.88 -6.30
CA ALA A 82 -27.11 -13.12 -6.78
C ALA A 82 -27.43 -12.52 -8.16
N HIS A 83 -26.62 -11.58 -8.66
CA HIS A 83 -27.00 -10.75 -9.81
C HIS A 83 -26.05 -10.87 -11.00
N THR A 84 -26.62 -10.78 -12.20
CA THR A 84 -25.86 -10.61 -13.45
C THR A 84 -25.32 -9.19 -13.55
N VAL A 85 -24.29 -9.00 -14.37
CA VAL A 85 -23.82 -7.66 -14.72
C VAL A 85 -24.90 -6.96 -15.57
N GLN A 86 -25.20 -5.72 -15.23
CA GLN A 86 -26.12 -4.88 -16.01
C GLN A 86 -25.32 -3.90 -16.89
N GLY A 87 -25.88 -3.56 -18.05
CA GLY A 87 -25.28 -2.62 -19.00
C GLY A 87 -25.30 -3.14 -20.44
N ASP A 88 -24.54 -2.47 -21.30
CA ASP A 88 -24.43 -2.81 -22.71
C ASP A 88 -23.22 -3.72 -22.95
N VAL A 89 -23.51 -5.00 -23.14
CA VAL A 89 -22.50 -6.04 -23.43
C VAL A 89 -21.79 -5.81 -24.76
N GLU A 90 -22.47 -5.21 -25.74
CA GLU A 90 -21.93 -4.98 -27.08
C GLU A 90 -20.92 -3.84 -27.08
N LYS A 91 -21.20 -2.78 -26.31
CA LYS A 91 -20.21 -1.73 -26.04
C LYS A 91 -18.96 -2.29 -25.37
N MET A 92 -19.12 -3.24 -24.45
CA MET A 92 -17.98 -3.86 -23.76
C MET A 92 -17.19 -4.82 -24.67
N LEU A 93 -17.86 -5.56 -25.57
CA LEU A 93 -17.20 -6.37 -26.59
C LEU A 93 -16.42 -5.50 -27.58
N GLN A 94 -16.98 -4.37 -28.02
CA GLN A 94 -16.27 -3.41 -28.89
C GLN A 94 -15.03 -2.84 -28.21
N ARG A 95 -15.12 -2.52 -26.91
CA ARG A 95 -13.95 -2.10 -26.14
C ARG A 95 -12.90 -3.20 -26.06
N LEU A 96 -13.32 -4.43 -25.75
CA LEU A 96 -12.42 -5.58 -25.68
C LEU A 96 -11.65 -5.73 -27.00
N GLU A 97 -12.32 -5.66 -28.15
CA GLU A 97 -11.65 -5.82 -29.45
C GLU A 97 -10.56 -4.77 -29.69
N LYS A 98 -10.72 -3.56 -29.15
CA LYS A 98 -9.71 -2.50 -29.25
C LYS A 98 -8.52 -2.69 -28.31
N THR A 99 -8.73 -3.29 -27.13
CA THR A 99 -7.71 -3.32 -26.05
C THR A 99 -7.07 -4.70 -25.84
N VAL A 100 -7.65 -5.76 -26.41
CA VAL A 100 -7.26 -7.14 -26.09
C VAL A 100 -5.87 -7.51 -26.58
N GLU A 101 -5.41 -6.95 -27.71
CA GLU A 101 -4.08 -7.25 -28.26
C GLU A 101 -2.98 -6.60 -27.42
N GLU A 102 -3.12 -5.31 -27.12
CA GLU A 102 -2.22 -4.61 -26.20
C GLU A 102 -2.15 -5.30 -24.84
N HIS A 103 -3.30 -5.75 -24.32
CA HIS A 103 -3.32 -6.49 -23.05
C HIS A 103 -2.66 -7.87 -23.19
N TYR A 104 -2.89 -8.59 -24.29
CA TYR A 104 -2.27 -9.89 -24.53
C TYR A 104 -0.74 -9.78 -24.59
N ASP A 105 -0.21 -8.75 -25.24
CA ASP A 105 1.23 -8.53 -25.33
C ASP A 105 1.84 -8.22 -23.95
N ARG A 106 1.23 -7.31 -23.18
CA ARG A 106 1.63 -7.05 -21.77
C ARG A 106 1.52 -8.30 -20.89
N TRP A 107 0.45 -9.07 -21.08
CA TRP A 107 0.23 -10.33 -20.36
C TRP A 107 1.31 -11.35 -20.70
N LYS A 108 1.66 -11.48 -21.98
CA LYS A 108 2.71 -12.38 -22.47
C LYS A 108 4.07 -11.99 -21.91
N GLU A 109 4.41 -10.70 -21.91
CA GLU A 109 5.66 -10.21 -21.30
C GLU A 109 5.72 -10.60 -19.83
N THR A 110 4.68 -10.29 -19.06
CA THR A 110 4.64 -10.55 -17.60
C THR A 110 4.56 -12.04 -17.22
N HIS A 111 3.94 -12.90 -18.04
CA HIS A 111 3.77 -14.32 -17.74
C HIS A 111 4.81 -15.23 -18.44
N SER A 112 5.60 -14.69 -19.37
CA SER A 112 6.74 -15.41 -19.96
C SER A 112 8.01 -15.34 -19.09
N TYR A 113 8.03 -14.55 -18.01
CA TYR A 113 9.13 -14.55 -17.04
C TYR A 113 9.18 -15.87 -16.25
N GLU A 114 10.39 -16.44 -16.10
CA GLU A 114 10.65 -17.56 -15.20
C GLU A 114 10.29 -17.17 -13.75
N GLY A 115 9.09 -17.55 -13.31
CA GLY A 115 8.58 -17.23 -11.97
C GLY A 115 7.07 -16.97 -11.92
N SER A 116 6.42 -16.72 -13.07
CA SER A 116 4.96 -16.63 -13.09
C SER A 116 4.33 -18.00 -12.79
N TYR A 117 3.32 -18.03 -11.91
CA TYR A 117 2.65 -19.27 -11.47
C TYR A 117 1.80 -19.96 -12.57
N GLY A 118 1.99 -19.63 -13.85
CA GLY A 118 1.23 -20.20 -14.96
C GLY A 118 2.04 -20.31 -16.24
N ARG A 119 2.66 -21.46 -16.50
CA ARG A 119 3.27 -21.84 -17.80
C ARG A 119 2.23 -22.08 -18.91
N ALA A 120 1.07 -21.43 -18.88
CA ALA A 120 0.06 -21.64 -19.90
C ALA A 120 0.42 -20.83 -21.15
N LYS A 121 1.01 -21.49 -22.17
CA LYS A 121 1.13 -20.91 -23.51
C LYS A 121 -0.26 -20.80 -24.13
N LEU A 122 -0.85 -19.61 -24.06
CA LEU A 122 -2.15 -19.31 -24.66
C LEU A 122 -1.93 -18.52 -25.96
N SER A 123 -2.55 -18.94 -27.06
CA SER A 123 -2.56 -18.14 -28.30
C SER A 123 -3.49 -16.93 -28.13
N LEU A 124 -3.25 -15.86 -28.90
CA LEU A 124 -4.10 -14.67 -28.92
C LEU A 124 -5.58 -15.03 -29.19
N ASP A 125 -5.85 -15.93 -30.15
CA ASP A 125 -7.23 -16.33 -30.47
C ASP A 125 -7.95 -16.97 -29.28
N LYS A 126 -7.25 -17.86 -28.55
CA LYS A 126 -7.81 -18.47 -27.34
C LYS A 126 -7.98 -17.44 -26.22
N TYR A 127 -7.05 -16.49 -26.11
CA TYR A 127 -7.16 -15.37 -25.16
C TYR A 127 -8.42 -14.54 -25.44
N LYS A 128 -8.61 -14.10 -26.70
CA LYS A 128 -9.81 -13.37 -27.16
C LYS A 128 -11.08 -14.18 -26.90
N GLN A 129 -11.09 -15.47 -27.26
CA GLN A 129 -12.24 -16.34 -27.08
C GLN A 129 -12.66 -16.46 -25.61
N ILE A 130 -11.70 -16.64 -24.70
CA ILE A 130 -11.98 -16.73 -23.26
C ILE A 130 -12.52 -15.39 -22.74
N ALA A 131 -11.90 -14.26 -23.10
CA ALA A 131 -12.34 -12.93 -22.68
C ALA A 131 -13.78 -12.61 -23.16
N GLN A 132 -14.08 -12.89 -24.43
CA GLN A 132 -15.43 -12.71 -24.98
C GLN A 132 -16.46 -13.63 -24.30
N SER A 133 -16.10 -14.89 -24.05
CA SER A 133 -16.98 -15.84 -23.37
C SER A 133 -17.26 -15.40 -21.93
N LEU A 134 -16.24 -14.92 -21.21
CA LEU A 134 -16.38 -14.38 -19.86
C LEU A 134 -17.36 -13.21 -19.82
N LEU A 135 -17.19 -12.26 -20.73
CA LEU A 135 -18.04 -11.08 -20.79
C LEU A 135 -19.49 -11.46 -21.07
N ARG A 136 -19.75 -12.30 -22.09
CA ARG A 136 -21.12 -12.79 -22.37
C ARG A 136 -21.73 -13.55 -21.19
N THR A 137 -20.93 -14.33 -20.49
CA THR A 137 -21.38 -15.11 -19.33
C THR A 137 -21.73 -14.20 -18.17
N ALA A 138 -20.94 -13.16 -17.91
CA ALA A 138 -21.16 -12.22 -16.81
C ALA A 138 -22.49 -11.45 -16.94
N TYR A 139 -22.90 -11.14 -18.17
CA TYR A 139 -24.17 -10.44 -18.45
C TYR A 139 -25.38 -11.39 -18.50
N SER A 140 -25.18 -12.69 -18.69
CA SER A 140 -26.27 -13.67 -18.85
C SER A 140 -26.54 -14.51 -17.61
N GLN A 141 -25.53 -14.73 -16.75
CA GLN A 141 -25.63 -15.65 -15.61
C GLN A 141 -25.04 -15.03 -14.34
N PRO A 142 -25.62 -15.35 -13.16
CA PRO A 142 -25.03 -14.94 -11.89
C PRO A 142 -23.67 -15.62 -11.68
N PRO A 143 -22.79 -15.03 -10.86
CA PRO A 143 -21.45 -15.56 -10.63
C PRO A 143 -21.52 -16.95 -10.01
N SER A 144 -20.90 -17.94 -10.65
CA SER A 144 -20.89 -19.31 -10.16
C SER A 144 -19.66 -20.08 -10.62
N ALA A 145 -19.29 -21.13 -9.87
CA ALA A 145 -18.21 -22.03 -10.26
C ALA A 145 -18.48 -22.71 -11.61
N ARG A 146 -19.75 -23.03 -11.89
CA ARG A 146 -20.17 -23.66 -13.15
C ARG A 146 -19.99 -22.73 -14.34
N ALA A 147 -20.35 -21.44 -14.20
CA ALA A 147 -20.21 -20.44 -15.24
C ALA A 147 -18.75 -20.32 -15.73
N ILE A 148 -17.79 -20.34 -14.80
CA ILE A 148 -16.37 -20.29 -15.10
C ILE A 148 -15.86 -21.61 -15.70
N ARG A 149 -16.18 -22.75 -15.07
CA ARG A 149 -15.70 -24.06 -15.53
C ARG A 149 -16.26 -24.48 -16.89
N ALA A 150 -17.38 -23.89 -17.31
CA ALA A 150 -17.92 -24.08 -18.66
C ALA A 150 -17.05 -23.43 -19.75
N ILE A 151 -16.26 -22.42 -19.41
CA ILE A 151 -15.36 -21.73 -20.36
C ILE A 151 -14.03 -22.48 -20.48
N SER A 152 -13.42 -22.86 -19.36
CA SER A 152 -12.19 -23.66 -19.30
C SER A 152 -12.05 -24.38 -17.97
N THR A 153 -11.34 -25.51 -17.97
CA THR A 153 -11.02 -26.28 -16.76
C THR A 153 -9.92 -25.61 -15.93
N ASN A 154 -9.03 -24.84 -16.57
CA ASN A 154 -7.95 -24.13 -15.89
C ASN A 154 -8.44 -22.77 -15.39
N VAL A 155 -8.92 -22.75 -14.14
CA VAL A 155 -9.53 -21.57 -13.52
C VAL A 155 -8.55 -20.40 -13.35
N GLU A 156 -7.26 -20.68 -13.12
CA GLU A 156 -6.24 -19.63 -12.98
C GLU A 156 -5.99 -18.92 -14.32
N VAL A 157 -6.01 -19.65 -15.44
CA VAL A 157 -5.92 -19.04 -16.78
C VAL A 157 -7.12 -18.12 -17.02
N ILE A 158 -8.32 -18.53 -16.62
CA ILE A 158 -9.51 -17.69 -16.75
C ILE A 158 -9.37 -16.41 -15.94
N TRP A 159 -8.94 -16.51 -14.68
CA TRP A 159 -8.70 -15.34 -13.84
C TRP A 159 -7.71 -14.37 -14.50
N ASN A 160 -6.58 -14.89 -15.00
CA ASN A 160 -5.55 -14.09 -15.65
C ASN A 160 -6.05 -13.40 -16.92
N VAL A 161 -6.86 -14.10 -17.74
CA VAL A 161 -7.50 -13.49 -18.93
C VAL A 161 -8.52 -12.43 -18.51
N SER A 162 -9.27 -12.65 -17.44
CA SER A 162 -10.32 -11.74 -16.99
C SER A 162 -9.81 -10.33 -16.64
N ARG A 163 -8.52 -10.19 -16.32
CA ARG A 163 -7.89 -8.91 -16.00
C ARG A 163 -7.99 -7.88 -17.13
N CYS A 164 -8.04 -8.31 -18.39
CA CYS A 164 -8.24 -7.40 -19.52
C CYS A 164 -9.63 -6.74 -19.55
N LEU A 165 -10.58 -7.29 -18.81
CA LEU A 165 -11.96 -6.80 -18.73
C LEU A 165 -12.17 -5.83 -17.56
N LEU A 166 -11.18 -5.68 -16.68
CA LEU A 166 -11.29 -4.81 -15.51
C LEU A 166 -11.23 -3.35 -15.93
N SER A 167 -12.14 -2.56 -15.38
CA SER A 167 -12.26 -1.13 -15.68
C SER A 167 -12.78 -0.38 -14.46
N PRO A 168 -12.21 0.80 -14.13
CA PRO A 168 -12.71 1.62 -13.03
C PRO A 168 -14.19 2.00 -13.22
N ASP A 169 -14.63 2.18 -14.47
CA ASP A 169 -16.02 2.54 -14.80
C ASP A 169 -17.05 1.40 -14.62
N ASN A 170 -16.62 0.14 -14.44
CA ASN A 170 -17.54 -1.00 -14.35
C ASN A 170 -17.22 -1.90 -13.14
N ARG A 171 -17.48 -1.36 -11.96
CA ARG A 171 -17.34 -2.06 -10.68
C ARG A 171 -18.21 -3.32 -10.58
N ALA A 172 -19.36 -3.37 -11.26
CA ALA A 172 -20.25 -4.53 -11.24
C ALA A 172 -19.60 -5.75 -11.93
N LEU A 173 -18.97 -5.52 -13.09
CA LEU A 173 -18.22 -6.56 -13.80
C LEU A 173 -17.01 -7.03 -13.00
N GLU A 174 -16.27 -6.10 -12.41
CA GLU A 174 -15.15 -6.42 -11.53
C GLU A 174 -15.57 -7.35 -10.40
N VAL A 175 -16.61 -6.98 -9.65
CA VAL A 175 -17.14 -7.79 -8.54
C VAL A 175 -17.60 -9.17 -9.03
N TRP A 176 -18.28 -9.23 -10.19
CA TRP A 176 -18.72 -10.51 -10.76
C TRP A 176 -17.54 -11.44 -11.07
N LEU A 177 -16.48 -10.91 -11.72
CA LEU A 177 -15.30 -11.69 -12.12
C LEU A 177 -14.54 -12.24 -10.91
N HIS A 178 -14.31 -11.41 -9.89
CA HIS A 178 -13.68 -11.85 -8.64
C HIS A 178 -14.49 -12.98 -7.99
N SER A 179 -15.79 -12.74 -7.82
CA SER A 179 -16.73 -13.69 -7.22
C SER A 179 -16.77 -15.02 -7.94
N ALA A 180 -17.00 -15.01 -9.26
CA ALA A 180 -17.16 -16.22 -10.05
C ALA A 180 -15.87 -17.05 -10.08
N CYS A 181 -14.70 -16.40 -10.27
CA CYS A 181 -13.41 -17.10 -10.30
C CYS A 181 -13.02 -17.67 -8.92
N ALA A 182 -13.28 -16.94 -7.83
CA ALA A 182 -13.06 -17.45 -6.47
C ALA A 182 -13.94 -18.66 -6.13
N LEU A 183 -15.22 -18.61 -6.51
CA LEU A 183 -16.15 -19.75 -6.36
C LEU A 183 -15.68 -20.96 -7.17
N ALA A 184 -15.15 -20.73 -8.38
CA ALA A 184 -14.57 -21.78 -9.22
C ALA A 184 -13.27 -22.38 -8.65
N GLY A 185 -12.62 -21.68 -7.71
CA GLY A 185 -11.45 -22.15 -6.99
C GLY A 185 -10.12 -21.53 -7.42
N ALA A 186 -10.13 -20.44 -8.18
CA ALA A 186 -8.89 -19.68 -8.42
C ALA A 186 -8.40 -19.07 -7.10
N ARG A 187 -7.11 -19.23 -6.81
CA ARG A 187 -6.50 -18.83 -5.53
C ARG A 187 -6.49 -17.32 -5.39
N SER A 188 -5.95 -16.63 -6.39
CA SER A 188 -5.80 -15.18 -6.45
C SER A 188 -7.08 -14.41 -6.07
N PRO A 189 -8.22 -14.59 -6.76
CA PRO A 189 -9.46 -13.90 -6.41
C PRO A 189 -10.07 -14.37 -5.09
N ALA A 190 -9.83 -15.61 -4.65
CA ALA A 190 -10.30 -16.09 -3.35
C ALA A 190 -9.58 -15.41 -2.19
N LEU A 191 -8.26 -15.21 -2.29
CA LEU A 191 -7.47 -14.44 -1.32
C LEU A 191 -7.95 -12.98 -1.25
N MET A 192 -8.19 -12.36 -2.41
CA MET A 192 -8.70 -10.98 -2.49
C MET A 192 -10.07 -10.82 -1.83
N LEU A 193 -11.00 -11.75 -2.06
CA LEU A 193 -12.32 -11.72 -1.42
C LEU A 193 -12.23 -12.00 0.08
N ALA A 194 -11.38 -12.95 0.50
CA ALA A 194 -11.18 -13.25 1.92
C ALA A 194 -10.69 -12.02 2.68
N GLN A 195 -9.73 -11.31 2.09
CA GLN A 195 -9.26 -10.06 2.63
C GLN A 195 -10.34 -8.97 2.65
N ARG A 196 -11.06 -8.78 1.54
CA ARG A 196 -12.09 -7.74 1.50
C ARG A 196 -13.13 -7.97 2.61
N ASN A 197 -13.50 -9.23 2.82
CA ASN A 197 -14.37 -9.61 3.93
C ASN A 197 -13.74 -9.30 5.30
N LEU A 198 -12.42 -9.48 5.45
CA LEU A 198 -11.71 -9.14 6.68
C LEU A 198 -11.73 -7.62 6.95
N ASP A 199 -11.50 -6.81 5.92
CA ASP A 199 -11.49 -5.35 6.01
C ASP A 199 -12.89 -4.79 6.32
N GLU A 200 -13.95 -5.33 5.69
CA GLU A 200 -15.34 -4.92 5.93
C GLU A 200 -15.89 -5.41 7.29
N ALA A 201 -15.32 -6.47 7.86
CA ALA A 201 -15.79 -7.08 9.12
C ALA A 201 -15.29 -6.39 10.39
N HIS A 202 -14.22 -5.60 10.31
CA HIS A 202 -13.64 -4.97 11.47
C HIS A 202 -14.55 -3.83 11.98
N PRO A 203 -14.88 -3.74 13.30
CA PRO A 203 -14.38 -4.51 14.44
C PRO A 203 -15.25 -5.71 14.88
N ASN A 204 -16.38 -5.98 14.24
CA ASN A 204 -17.38 -6.96 14.69
C ASN A 204 -17.11 -8.39 14.16
N TYR A 205 -15.91 -8.93 14.42
CA TYR A 205 -15.48 -10.21 13.83
C TYR A 205 -15.96 -11.43 14.63
N PRO A 206 -16.84 -12.26 14.04
CA PRO A 206 -16.47 -13.66 13.85
C PRO A 206 -16.97 -14.18 12.48
N LEU A 207 -16.32 -13.79 11.39
CA LEU A 207 -16.69 -14.30 10.07
C LEU A 207 -15.88 -15.56 9.74
N ARG A 208 -16.54 -16.73 9.80
CA ARG A 208 -16.12 -17.90 9.01
C ARG A 208 -16.82 -17.81 7.67
N THR A 209 -16.02 -17.57 6.63
CA THR A 209 -16.50 -17.62 5.24
C THR A 209 -15.79 -18.76 4.54
N GLN A 210 -16.43 -19.33 3.52
CA GLN A 210 -15.81 -20.38 2.69
C GLN A 210 -14.45 -19.97 2.09
N PHE A 211 -14.21 -18.67 1.91
CA PHE A 211 -12.94 -18.16 1.39
C PHE A 211 -11.86 -18.10 2.48
N LEU A 212 -12.23 -17.75 3.71
CA LEU A 212 -11.32 -17.81 4.85
C LEU A 212 -10.98 -19.25 5.23
N ASP A 213 -11.93 -20.19 5.12
CA ASP A 213 -11.66 -21.61 5.33
C ASP A 213 -10.65 -22.14 4.29
N LYS A 214 -10.75 -21.69 3.03
CA LYS A 214 -9.76 -22.01 1.99
C LYS A 214 -8.40 -21.36 2.26
N VAL A 215 -8.38 -20.10 2.70
CA VAL A 215 -7.13 -19.40 3.11
C VAL A 215 -6.44 -20.18 4.21
N GLU A 216 -7.17 -20.58 5.25
CA GLU A 216 -6.65 -21.39 6.36
C GLU A 216 -6.10 -22.72 5.84
N GLN A 217 -6.82 -23.41 4.97
CA GLN A 217 -6.34 -24.64 4.34
C GLN A 217 -5.03 -24.43 3.57
N TRP A 218 -4.96 -23.40 2.71
CA TRP A 218 -3.78 -23.09 1.90
C TRP A 218 -2.59 -22.65 2.76
N ALA A 219 -2.84 -21.92 3.84
CA ALA A 219 -1.81 -21.51 4.79
C ALA A 219 -1.25 -22.72 5.58
N LEU A 220 -2.12 -23.61 6.06
CA LEU A 220 -1.72 -24.73 6.91
C LEU A 220 -1.11 -25.91 6.14
N GLN A 221 -1.71 -26.26 5.00
CA GLN A 221 -1.38 -27.48 4.24
C GLN A 221 -0.42 -27.21 3.09
N GLU A 222 -0.72 -26.20 2.27
CA GLU A 222 0.06 -25.91 1.06
C GLU A 222 1.22 -24.95 1.33
N ARG A 223 1.22 -24.27 2.48
CA ARG A 223 2.22 -23.26 2.87
C ARG A 223 2.36 -22.17 1.80
N ASP A 224 1.26 -21.76 1.17
CA ASP A 224 1.26 -20.65 0.22
C ASP A 224 1.54 -19.33 0.96
N PRO A 225 2.61 -18.57 0.64
CA PRO A 225 2.96 -17.33 1.33
C PRO A 225 1.84 -16.29 1.37
N ARG A 226 1.06 -16.19 0.28
CA ARG A 226 -0.03 -15.22 0.19
C ARG A 226 -1.19 -15.63 1.09
N ALA A 227 -1.48 -16.93 1.15
CA ALA A 227 -2.48 -17.47 2.07
C ALA A 227 -2.03 -17.33 3.53
N MET A 228 -0.76 -17.60 3.84
CA MET A 228 -0.19 -17.39 5.18
C MET A 228 -0.34 -15.94 5.62
N HIS A 229 -0.08 -14.98 4.73
CA HIS A 229 -0.25 -13.56 5.04
C HIS A 229 -1.71 -13.20 5.38
N VAL A 230 -2.69 -13.59 4.55
CA VAL A 230 -4.11 -13.34 4.83
C VAL A 230 -4.56 -14.08 6.10
N TYR A 231 -4.03 -15.27 6.35
CA TYR A 231 -4.32 -16.04 7.56
C TYR A 231 -3.77 -15.36 8.82
N VAL A 232 -2.54 -14.83 8.79
CA VAL A 232 -1.97 -14.03 9.87
C VAL A 232 -2.87 -12.84 10.20
N ARG A 233 -3.35 -12.11 9.18
CA ARG A 233 -4.29 -11.00 9.40
C ARG A 233 -5.59 -11.47 10.05
N THR A 234 -6.08 -12.64 9.67
CA THR A 234 -7.26 -13.26 10.28
C THR A 234 -7.03 -13.57 11.77
N LEU A 235 -5.85 -14.10 12.13
CA LEU A 235 -5.48 -14.38 13.52
C LEU A 235 -5.33 -13.09 14.35
N ILE A 236 -4.71 -12.05 13.79
CA ILE A 236 -4.60 -10.73 14.42
C ILE A 236 -5.99 -10.16 14.69
N ALA A 237 -6.90 -10.21 13.72
CA ALA A 237 -8.28 -9.74 13.87
C ALA A 237 -9.07 -10.51 14.94
N ARG A 238 -8.74 -11.80 15.17
CA ARG A 238 -9.30 -12.62 16.26
C ARG A 238 -8.63 -12.38 17.62
N GLY A 239 -7.57 -11.58 17.67
CA GLY A 239 -6.76 -11.38 18.87
C GLY A 239 -5.80 -12.53 19.17
N GLU A 240 -5.68 -13.51 18.28
CA GLU A 240 -4.84 -14.72 18.36
C GLU A 240 -3.39 -14.44 17.92
N HIS A 241 -2.80 -13.36 18.45
CA HIS A 241 -1.49 -12.85 18.05
C HIS A 241 -0.35 -13.89 18.17
N GLU A 242 -0.31 -14.67 19.25
CA GLU A 242 0.75 -15.68 19.46
C GLU A 242 0.68 -16.80 18.41
N SER A 243 -0.53 -17.20 18.00
CA SER A 243 -0.73 -18.20 16.94
C SER A 243 -0.31 -17.67 15.57
N ALA A 244 -0.27 -16.34 15.38
CA ALA A 244 0.13 -15.72 14.14
C ALA A 244 1.65 -15.67 13.93
N VAL A 245 2.42 -15.65 15.02
CA VAL A 245 3.89 -15.59 15.01
C VAL A 245 4.54 -16.64 14.08
N PRO A 246 4.30 -17.95 14.22
CA PRO A 246 4.99 -18.95 13.40
C PRO A 246 4.73 -18.78 11.90
N PHE A 247 3.52 -18.36 11.51
CA PHE A 247 3.20 -18.09 10.11
C PHE A 247 3.88 -16.82 9.60
N MET A 248 3.97 -15.78 10.43
CA MET A 248 4.68 -14.56 10.06
C MET A 248 6.19 -14.82 9.94
N ASP A 249 6.81 -15.55 10.87
CA ASP A 249 8.22 -15.91 10.80
C ASP A 249 8.52 -16.77 9.56
N GLU A 250 7.67 -17.77 9.27
CA GLU A 250 7.79 -18.60 8.06
C GLU A 250 7.63 -17.76 6.79
N LEU A 251 6.62 -16.88 6.77
CA LEU A 251 6.37 -15.94 5.67
C LEU A 251 7.61 -15.08 5.41
N MET A 252 8.12 -14.38 6.42
CA MET A 252 9.31 -13.52 6.34
C MET A 252 10.58 -14.28 5.94
N SER A 253 10.65 -15.59 6.20
CA SER A 253 11.76 -16.43 5.75
C SER A 253 11.65 -16.89 4.29
N THR A 254 10.42 -16.90 3.76
CA THR A 254 10.10 -17.38 2.42
C THR A 254 10.07 -16.25 1.39
N ILE A 255 9.57 -15.09 1.80
CA ILE A 255 9.55 -13.89 0.96
C ILE A 255 10.93 -13.22 1.05
N TYR A 256 11.56 -12.98 -0.09
CA TYR A 256 12.81 -12.22 -0.19
C TYR A 256 12.77 -11.45 -1.50
N PRO A 257 13.27 -10.20 -1.58
CA PRO A 257 13.26 -9.47 -2.84
C PRO A 257 14.04 -10.26 -3.88
N SER A 258 13.33 -10.58 -4.95
CA SER A 258 13.93 -11.24 -6.09
C SER A 258 14.77 -10.21 -6.84
N THR A 259 16.01 -10.57 -7.15
CA THR A 259 16.83 -9.78 -8.08
C THR A 259 16.35 -9.93 -9.53
N ARG A 260 15.31 -10.73 -9.76
CA ARG A 260 14.66 -10.95 -11.04
C ARG A 260 13.35 -10.17 -11.09
N VAL A 261 12.99 -9.68 -12.27
CA VAL A 261 11.64 -9.15 -12.52
C VAL A 261 10.68 -10.33 -12.39
N GLU A 262 9.98 -10.40 -11.27
CA GLU A 262 8.90 -11.35 -11.07
C GLU A 262 7.63 -10.84 -11.76
N GLY A 263 6.74 -11.75 -12.16
CA GLY A 263 5.48 -11.37 -12.83
C GLY A 263 4.56 -10.52 -11.94
N LEU A 264 3.36 -10.20 -12.45
CA LEU A 264 2.35 -9.36 -11.76
C LEU A 264 1.89 -9.86 -10.38
N GLU A 265 2.25 -11.08 -10.01
CA GLU A 265 1.89 -11.73 -8.75
C GLU A 265 3.17 -12.35 -8.18
N THR A 266 3.64 -11.81 -7.06
CA THR A 266 4.83 -12.30 -6.36
C THR A 266 4.46 -12.73 -4.93
N PRO A 267 5.33 -13.49 -4.24
CA PRO A 267 5.15 -13.75 -2.81
C PRO A 267 5.13 -12.47 -1.95
N LEU A 268 5.72 -11.38 -2.44
CA LEU A 268 5.85 -10.09 -1.74
C LEU A 268 4.74 -9.08 -2.09
N SER A 269 4.25 -9.11 -3.32
CA SER A 269 3.31 -8.13 -3.86
C SER A 269 2.24 -8.86 -4.66
N PHE A 270 1.03 -8.79 -4.14
CA PHE A 270 -0.14 -9.41 -4.73
C PHE A 270 -1.27 -8.40 -4.83
N TYR A 271 -1.95 -8.38 -5.97
CA TYR A 271 -2.97 -7.38 -6.27
C TYR A 271 -4.05 -7.33 -5.17
N ASN A 272 -4.30 -6.13 -4.64
CA ASN A 272 -5.24 -5.83 -3.56
C ASN A 272 -5.01 -6.58 -2.23
N ILE A 273 -3.81 -7.08 -1.95
CA ILE A 273 -3.40 -7.52 -0.61
C ILE A 273 -2.51 -6.44 0.04
N PRO A 274 -2.69 -6.07 1.34
CA PRO A 274 -1.91 -5.00 1.91
C PRO A 274 -0.46 -5.45 1.96
N GLN A 275 0.44 -4.49 2.06
CA GLN A 275 1.85 -4.81 2.22
C GLN A 275 2.06 -5.67 3.48
N VAL A 276 3.06 -6.55 3.44
CA VAL A 276 3.37 -7.46 4.54
C VAL A 276 3.75 -6.67 5.81
N TRP A 277 4.45 -5.54 5.64
CA TRP A 277 4.99 -4.74 6.74
C TRP A 277 3.94 -4.13 7.68
N PRO A 278 2.85 -3.47 7.19
CA PRO A 278 1.72 -3.10 8.05
C PRO A 278 1.19 -4.24 8.92
N THR A 279 1.14 -5.47 8.37
CA THR A 279 0.67 -6.64 9.13
C THR A 279 1.69 -7.07 10.18
N TYR A 280 2.98 -7.05 9.83
CA TYR A 280 4.08 -7.33 10.76
C TYR A 280 4.06 -6.37 11.96
N ILE A 281 3.93 -5.05 11.69
CA ILE A 281 3.85 -4.00 12.71
C ILE A 281 2.62 -4.21 13.59
N GLN A 282 1.45 -4.45 13.00
CA GLN A 282 0.22 -4.68 13.74
C GLN A 282 0.33 -5.90 14.68
N LEU A 283 0.96 -6.98 14.21
CA LEU A 283 1.23 -8.17 15.03
C LEU A 283 2.15 -7.84 16.21
N GLN A 284 3.26 -7.15 15.92
CA GLN A 284 4.24 -6.74 16.93
C GLN A 284 3.60 -5.84 18.00
N GLU A 285 2.81 -4.85 17.61
CA GLU A 285 2.09 -3.98 18.54
C GLU A 285 1.07 -4.75 19.39
N GLY A 286 0.34 -5.69 18.78
CA GLY A 286 -0.61 -6.53 19.47
C GLY A 286 0.03 -7.45 20.52
N LEU A 287 1.21 -8.02 20.21
CA LEU A 287 2.00 -8.81 21.16
C LEU A 287 2.58 -7.95 22.28
N LYS A 288 3.09 -6.76 21.94
CA LYS A 288 3.61 -5.79 22.92
C LYS A 288 2.54 -5.39 23.94
N LYS A 289 1.29 -5.18 23.50
CA LYS A 289 0.14 -4.91 24.39
C LYS A 289 -0.16 -6.06 25.36
N LYS A 290 0.19 -7.29 25.00
CA LYS A 290 0.08 -8.48 25.86
C LYS A 290 1.34 -8.75 26.71
N GLY A 291 2.34 -7.87 26.65
CA GLY A 291 3.61 -8.06 27.36
C GLY A 291 4.57 -9.06 26.70
N VAL A 292 4.30 -9.48 25.46
CA VAL A 292 5.17 -10.37 24.70
C VAL A 292 6.10 -9.55 23.81
N SER A 293 7.40 -9.72 24.00
CA SER A 293 8.42 -9.10 23.13
C SER A 293 8.65 -9.97 21.91
N TRP A 294 8.16 -9.56 20.75
CA TRP A 294 8.40 -10.19 19.45
C TRP A 294 8.67 -9.13 18.40
N GLY A 295 9.43 -9.51 17.38
CA GLY A 295 9.83 -8.63 16.28
C GLY A 295 11.10 -7.82 16.55
N VAL A 296 11.41 -6.90 15.63
CA VAL A 296 12.62 -6.07 15.67
C VAL A 296 12.33 -4.66 16.16
N SER A 297 13.36 -3.87 16.52
CA SER A 297 13.14 -2.45 16.86
C SER A 297 12.64 -1.67 15.65
N ARG A 298 12.07 -0.47 15.86
CA ARG A 298 11.61 0.40 14.77
C ARG A 298 12.72 0.71 13.77
N ASP A 299 13.92 1.01 14.25
CA ASP A 299 15.06 1.37 13.40
C ASP A 299 15.55 0.15 12.61
N GLU A 300 15.58 -1.03 13.23
CA GLU A 300 15.94 -2.27 12.56
C GLU A 300 14.85 -2.71 11.57
N LEU A 301 13.57 -2.45 11.85
CA LEU A 301 12.48 -2.66 10.91
C LEU A 301 12.63 -1.77 9.68
N ALA A 302 12.91 -0.48 9.88
CA ALA A 302 13.15 0.45 8.78
C ALA A 302 14.35 0.02 7.93
N ARG A 303 15.44 -0.44 8.57
CA ARG A 303 16.60 -1.01 7.88
C ARG A 303 16.23 -2.26 7.09
N LEU A 304 15.60 -3.24 7.73
CA LEU A 304 15.22 -4.52 7.14
C LEU A 304 14.28 -4.29 5.95
N ALA A 305 13.15 -3.62 6.16
CA ALA A 305 12.17 -3.37 5.11
C ALA A 305 12.71 -2.45 4.01
N GLY A 306 13.40 -1.37 4.37
CA GLY A 306 13.91 -0.39 3.43
C GLY A 306 15.12 -0.87 2.62
N VAL A 307 16.14 -1.42 3.29
CA VAL A 307 17.40 -1.80 2.65
C VAL A 307 17.38 -3.24 2.17
N ASP A 308 17.00 -4.18 3.04
CA ASP A 308 17.09 -5.61 2.70
C ASP A 308 15.95 -6.04 1.79
N TYR A 309 14.79 -5.38 1.85
CA TYR A 309 13.61 -5.66 1.03
C TYR A 309 13.29 -4.58 -0.01
N GLN A 310 14.06 -3.49 -0.04
CA GLN A 310 13.92 -2.40 -1.03
C GLN A 310 12.54 -1.72 -1.04
N GLU A 311 11.84 -1.69 0.11
CA GLU A 311 10.56 -1.00 0.20
C GLU A 311 10.75 0.52 0.29
N PRO A 312 10.28 1.30 -0.70
CA PRO A 312 10.63 2.73 -0.82
C PRO A 312 10.21 3.60 0.37
N ASN A 313 9.05 3.31 0.98
CA ASN A 313 8.55 4.07 2.13
C ASN A 313 9.42 3.84 3.38
N TYR A 314 9.80 2.59 3.63
CA TYR A 314 10.69 2.25 4.76
C TYR A 314 12.13 2.73 4.52
N LEU A 315 12.55 2.79 3.26
CA LEU A 315 13.85 3.36 2.89
C LEU A 315 13.95 4.85 3.26
N SER A 316 12.86 5.62 3.08
CA SER A 316 12.78 7.02 3.53
C SER A 316 12.84 7.16 5.06
N SER A 317 12.20 6.23 5.79
CA SER A 317 12.32 6.15 7.25
C SER A 317 13.75 5.89 7.69
N TYR A 318 14.40 4.91 7.06
CA TYR A 318 15.76 4.52 7.42
C TYR A 318 16.78 5.62 7.05
N ALA A 319 16.59 6.31 5.93
CA ALA A 319 17.35 7.50 5.59
C ALA A 319 17.30 8.53 6.72
N SER A 320 16.11 8.79 7.28
CA SER A 320 15.94 9.74 8.38
C SER A 320 16.71 9.33 9.64
N ALA A 321 16.81 8.03 9.94
CA ALA A 321 17.68 7.53 11.01
C ALA A 321 19.17 7.75 10.71
N MET A 322 19.62 7.58 9.46
CA MET A 322 21.00 7.90 9.05
C MET A 322 21.30 9.40 9.21
N PHE A 323 20.34 10.26 8.86
CA PHE A 323 20.46 11.70 9.08
C PHE A 323 20.62 12.05 10.56
N GLU A 324 19.83 11.43 11.44
CA GLU A 324 19.95 11.63 12.90
C GLU A 324 21.28 11.13 13.45
N ALA A 325 21.85 10.08 12.87
CA ALA A 325 23.18 9.59 13.19
C ALA A 325 24.32 10.46 12.62
N GLY A 326 24.00 11.50 11.83
CA GLY A 326 24.99 12.36 11.17
C GLY A 326 25.62 11.76 9.91
N ASP A 327 25.10 10.63 9.41
CA ASP A 327 25.55 9.98 8.19
C ASP A 327 24.79 10.55 6.98
N TYR A 328 25.18 11.75 6.56
CA TYR A 328 24.53 12.49 5.47
C TYR A 328 24.70 11.81 4.11
N GLU A 329 25.79 11.07 3.89
CA GLU A 329 26.03 10.33 2.65
C GLU A 329 25.01 9.19 2.49
N LYS A 330 24.79 8.40 3.56
CA LYS A 330 23.76 7.35 3.52
C LYS A 330 22.35 7.91 3.51
N TYR A 331 22.09 9.02 4.21
CA TYR A 331 20.81 9.71 4.10
C TYR A 331 20.51 10.06 2.64
N GLU A 332 21.44 10.74 1.96
CA GLU A 332 21.29 11.16 0.58
C GLU A 332 21.09 9.96 -0.35
N GLN A 333 21.89 8.91 -0.18
CA GLN A 333 21.80 7.68 -0.98
C GLN A 333 20.42 7.02 -0.85
N TYR A 334 19.93 6.79 0.36
CA TYR A 334 18.67 6.10 0.59
C TYR A 334 17.46 6.98 0.23
N MET A 335 17.51 8.28 0.52
CA MET A 335 16.43 9.20 0.12
C MET A 335 16.34 9.33 -1.41
N HIS A 336 17.48 9.36 -2.11
CA HIS A 336 17.52 9.32 -3.57
C HIS A 336 16.92 8.03 -4.12
N GLN A 337 17.27 6.87 -3.57
CA GLN A 337 16.68 5.59 -3.99
C GLN A 337 15.16 5.57 -3.80
N ALA A 338 14.66 6.07 -2.66
CA ALA A 338 13.22 6.15 -2.41
C ALA A 338 12.51 7.10 -3.38
N ALA A 339 13.13 8.25 -3.68
CA ALA A 339 12.61 9.22 -4.61
C ALA A 339 12.54 8.66 -6.05
N MET A 340 13.59 7.97 -6.49
CA MET A 340 13.62 7.29 -7.79
C MET A 340 12.61 6.13 -7.88
N ALA A 341 12.23 5.53 -6.76
CA ALA A 341 11.16 4.55 -6.67
C ALA A 341 9.75 5.17 -6.62
N GLY A 342 9.64 6.49 -6.82
CA GLY A 342 8.36 7.19 -6.98
C GLY A 342 7.73 7.66 -5.68
N VAL A 343 8.49 7.79 -4.58
CA VAL A 343 7.97 8.35 -3.32
C VAL A 343 8.01 9.88 -3.37
N PRO A 344 6.86 10.60 -3.46
CA PRO A 344 6.87 12.05 -3.66
C PRO A 344 7.44 12.81 -2.45
N SER A 345 7.21 12.30 -1.24
CA SER A 345 7.74 12.89 -0.01
C SER A 345 9.26 12.75 0.11
N ALA A 346 9.86 11.71 -0.49
CA ALA A 346 11.30 11.57 -0.56
C ALA A 346 11.93 12.65 -1.48
N CYS A 347 11.27 12.96 -2.61
CA CYS A 347 11.69 14.07 -3.48
C CYS A 347 11.70 15.40 -2.72
N VAL A 348 10.64 15.68 -1.96
CA VAL A 348 10.52 16.90 -1.13
C VAL A 348 11.61 16.96 -0.06
N SER A 349 11.82 15.89 0.70
CA SER A 349 12.86 15.84 1.75
C SER A 349 14.27 16.01 1.17
N LEU A 350 14.54 15.38 0.02
CA LEU A 350 15.82 15.50 -0.67
C LEU A 350 16.04 16.91 -1.21
N ALA A 351 15.00 17.55 -1.76
CA ALA A 351 15.03 18.95 -2.14
C ALA A 351 15.32 19.87 -0.95
N HIS A 352 14.68 19.64 0.20
CA HIS A 352 14.98 20.39 1.44
C HIS A 352 16.42 20.21 1.88
N PHE A 353 16.95 18.99 1.81
CA PHE A 353 18.34 18.72 2.15
C PHE A 353 19.28 19.52 1.26
N TYR A 354 19.12 19.47 -0.06
CA TYR A 354 19.94 20.25 -0.99
C TYR A 354 19.75 21.75 -0.83
N TYR A 355 18.53 22.20 -0.57
CA TYR A 355 18.23 23.59 -0.30
C TYR A 355 19.06 24.06 0.89
N LEU A 356 19.04 23.33 2.00
CA LEU A 356 19.79 23.65 3.22
C LEU A 356 21.32 23.52 3.02
N THR A 357 21.79 22.56 2.22
CA THR A 357 23.21 22.45 1.80
C THR A 357 23.66 23.69 1.02
N ALA A 358 22.84 24.21 0.12
CA ALA A 358 23.14 25.43 -0.62
C ALA A 358 23.26 26.67 0.29
N ARG A 359 22.61 26.67 1.46
CA ARG A 359 22.73 27.73 2.48
C ARG A 359 23.87 27.49 3.48
N GLY A 360 24.64 26.40 3.34
CA GLY A 360 25.75 26.06 4.23
C GLY A 360 25.31 25.55 5.61
N LEU A 361 24.09 25.00 5.71
CA LEU A 361 23.58 24.38 6.93
C LEU A 361 23.86 22.88 7.01
N PHE A 362 24.09 22.24 5.87
CA PHE A 362 24.56 20.86 5.75
C PHE A 362 25.85 20.77 4.94
N PRO A 363 26.66 19.72 5.15
CA PRO A 363 27.89 19.52 4.40
C PRO A 363 27.62 19.30 2.92
N ARG A 364 28.52 19.78 2.08
CA ARG A 364 28.57 19.40 0.67
C ARG A 364 29.11 17.98 0.54
N ARG A 365 28.77 17.29 -0.56
CA ARG A 365 29.30 15.96 -0.87
C ARG A 365 30.83 15.97 -0.80
N GLY A 366 31.41 15.06 -0.01
CA GLY A 366 32.86 14.95 0.19
C GLY A 366 33.50 15.97 1.13
N GLU A 367 32.72 16.84 1.77
CA GLU A 367 33.23 17.85 2.73
C GLU A 367 33.52 17.21 4.10
N LYS A 368 34.80 16.92 4.37
CA LYS A 368 35.23 16.22 5.61
C LYS A 368 35.25 17.08 6.87
N THR A 369 35.39 18.40 6.72
CA THR A 369 35.45 19.36 7.83
C THR A 369 34.34 20.39 7.62
N PHE A 370 33.17 20.10 8.17
CA PHE A 370 31.99 20.96 8.06
C PHE A 370 31.67 21.63 9.40
N VAL A 371 31.42 22.93 9.35
CA VAL A 371 30.90 23.71 10.48
C VAL A 371 29.62 24.39 9.99
N PRO A 372 28.45 24.10 10.60
CA PRO A 372 27.20 24.75 10.24
C PRO A 372 27.31 26.27 10.38
N ARG A 373 26.81 27.01 9.38
CA ARG A 373 26.81 28.48 9.40
C ARG A 373 25.66 29.05 10.23
N SER A 374 25.84 30.28 10.71
CA SER A 374 24.77 31.04 11.36
C SER A 374 23.67 31.45 10.36
N GLU A 375 22.51 31.86 10.86
CA GLU A 375 21.38 32.26 10.00
C GLU A 375 21.70 33.49 9.15
N GLU A 376 22.42 34.45 9.72
CA GLU A 376 22.81 35.70 9.07
C GLU A 376 23.76 35.41 7.89
N ASP A 377 24.76 34.54 8.11
CA ASP A 377 25.77 34.14 7.10
C ASP A 377 25.18 33.30 5.95
N SER A 378 24.02 32.70 6.16
CA SER A 378 23.40 31.75 5.23
C SER A 378 22.83 32.44 3.98
N SER A 379 22.38 33.69 4.13
CA SER A 379 21.83 34.51 3.03
C SER A 379 22.92 35.05 2.10
N GLU A 380 24.15 35.14 2.59
CA GLU A 380 25.31 35.63 1.85
C GLU A 380 26.04 34.52 1.08
N VAL A 381 25.77 33.24 1.37
CA VAL A 381 26.46 32.10 0.75
C VAL A 381 26.27 32.04 -0.76
N LEU A 382 25.05 32.30 -1.22
CA LEU A 382 24.71 32.36 -2.65
C LEU A 382 25.23 33.65 -3.31
N LYS A 383 25.64 34.65 -2.52
CA LYS A 383 26.18 35.94 -2.99
C LYS A 383 27.71 35.97 -3.00
N LYS A 384 28.38 34.92 -2.53
CA LYS A 384 29.85 34.84 -2.49
C LYS A 384 30.47 34.93 -3.88
N GLY A 385 31.56 35.69 -3.98
CA GLY A 385 32.20 36.02 -5.25
C GLY A 385 32.80 34.81 -5.98
N ARG A 386 32.87 34.89 -7.31
CA ARG A 386 33.34 33.83 -8.23
C ARG A 386 34.66 33.16 -7.82
N LEU A 387 35.55 33.87 -7.14
CA LEU A 387 36.87 33.37 -6.71
C LEU A 387 36.80 32.31 -5.60
N GLU A 388 35.92 32.47 -4.60
CA GLU A 388 35.77 31.50 -3.51
C GLU A 388 35.13 30.20 -4.04
N THR A 389 34.18 30.35 -4.96
CA THR A 389 33.54 29.25 -5.69
C THR A 389 34.53 28.46 -6.53
N LEU A 390 35.40 29.15 -7.29
CA LEU A 390 36.47 28.54 -8.08
C LEU A 390 37.52 27.83 -7.20
N TYR A 391 37.92 28.42 -6.07
CA TYR A 391 38.86 27.77 -5.16
C TYR A 391 38.28 26.48 -4.56
N SER A 392 37.04 26.52 -4.08
CA SER A 392 36.42 25.32 -3.49
C SER A 392 36.17 24.20 -4.51
N SER A 393 35.85 24.54 -5.76
CA SER A 393 35.63 23.55 -6.83
C SER A 393 36.92 22.96 -7.38
N ILE A 394 37.94 23.78 -7.62
CA ILE A 394 39.20 23.32 -8.24
C ILE A 394 40.13 22.67 -7.23
N VAL A 395 40.28 23.25 -6.03
CA VAL A 395 41.28 22.81 -5.05
C VAL A 395 40.73 21.75 -4.12
N ARG A 396 39.46 21.86 -3.70
CA ARG A 396 38.83 20.90 -2.79
C ARG A 396 37.95 19.87 -3.50
N GLY A 397 37.68 20.04 -4.80
CA GLY A 397 36.79 19.16 -5.56
C GLY A 397 35.32 19.25 -5.13
N LEU A 398 34.92 20.32 -4.43
CA LEU A 398 33.57 20.46 -3.89
C LEU A 398 32.68 21.23 -4.86
N ALA A 399 31.49 20.69 -5.13
CA ALA A 399 30.50 21.40 -5.95
C ALA A 399 30.13 22.75 -5.32
N PRO A 400 29.83 23.78 -6.13
CA PRO A 400 29.44 25.09 -5.64
C PRO A 400 28.08 25.04 -4.94
N HIS A 401 27.78 26.00 -4.05
CA HIS A 401 26.47 26.05 -3.38
C HIS A 401 25.31 26.25 -4.37
N GLU A 402 25.54 26.95 -5.47
CA GLU A 402 24.57 27.11 -6.57
C GLU A 402 24.14 25.76 -7.18
N TYR A 403 25.06 24.81 -7.30
CA TYR A 403 24.75 23.45 -7.79
C TYR A 403 23.71 22.77 -6.90
N TYR A 404 23.86 22.88 -5.57
CA TYR A 404 22.87 22.33 -4.64
C TYR A 404 21.54 23.08 -4.65
N ASN A 405 21.55 24.39 -4.94
CA ASN A 405 20.31 25.13 -5.10
C ASN A 405 19.54 24.65 -6.34
N ASN A 406 20.24 24.41 -7.45
CA ASN A 406 19.61 23.88 -8.67
C ASN A 406 19.07 22.47 -8.46
N LEU A 407 19.82 21.60 -7.77
CA LEU A 407 19.32 20.27 -7.38
C LEU A 407 18.04 20.38 -6.54
N ALA A 408 17.96 21.32 -5.59
CA ALA A 408 16.76 21.50 -4.79
C ALA A 408 15.53 21.83 -5.67
N LEU A 409 15.69 22.72 -6.65
CA LEU A 409 14.63 23.05 -7.61
C LEU A 409 14.23 21.83 -8.44
N GLU A 410 15.19 21.10 -9.02
CA GLU A 410 14.93 19.90 -9.83
C GLU A 410 14.16 18.82 -9.04
N TRP A 411 14.52 18.61 -7.76
CA TRP A 411 13.84 17.62 -6.92
C TRP A 411 12.44 18.06 -6.50
N TRP A 412 12.20 19.36 -6.28
CA TRP A 412 10.83 19.85 -6.11
C TRP A 412 10.03 19.73 -7.41
N GLU A 413 10.58 20.04 -8.58
CA GLU A 413 9.89 19.84 -9.87
C GLU A 413 9.50 18.37 -10.08
N LEU A 414 10.40 17.45 -9.77
CA LEU A 414 10.10 16.02 -9.83
C LEU A 414 8.99 15.64 -8.84
N GLY A 415 9.05 16.15 -7.60
CA GLY A 415 8.00 15.95 -6.60
C GLY A 415 6.63 16.46 -7.05
N LEU A 416 6.59 17.61 -7.72
CA LEU A 416 5.38 18.17 -8.32
C LEU A 416 4.83 17.26 -9.42
N ASN A 417 5.67 16.76 -10.32
CA ASN A 417 5.27 15.82 -11.36
C ASN A 417 4.73 14.49 -10.78
N MET A 418 5.12 14.14 -9.55
CA MET A 418 4.59 13.00 -8.80
C MET A 418 3.35 13.33 -7.96
N GLY A 419 2.80 14.55 -8.06
CA GLY A 419 1.57 14.97 -7.39
C GLY A 419 1.76 15.56 -5.98
N SER A 420 2.93 16.13 -5.67
CA SER A 420 3.19 16.78 -4.38
C SER A 420 2.91 18.28 -4.42
N ASP A 421 1.77 18.70 -3.87
CA ASP A 421 1.39 20.12 -3.70
C ASP A 421 2.43 20.94 -2.93
N LEU A 422 3.13 20.30 -1.98
CA LEU A 422 4.23 20.92 -1.23
C LEU A 422 5.32 21.42 -2.16
N SER A 423 5.63 20.64 -3.18
CA SER A 423 6.71 20.98 -4.10
C SER A 423 6.37 22.21 -4.93
N ALA A 424 5.12 22.33 -5.38
CA ALA A 424 4.63 23.55 -6.03
C ALA A 424 4.79 24.78 -5.13
N MET A 425 4.44 24.66 -3.84
CA MET A 425 4.59 25.75 -2.88
C MET A 425 6.05 26.17 -2.69
N PHE A 426 6.97 25.22 -2.55
CA PHE A 426 8.40 25.53 -2.39
C PHE A 426 9.03 26.10 -3.66
N LEU A 427 8.63 25.64 -4.84
CA LEU A 427 9.04 26.24 -6.11
C LEU A 427 8.56 27.69 -6.19
N ALA A 428 7.28 27.94 -5.88
CA ALA A 428 6.73 29.29 -5.86
C ALA A 428 7.53 30.23 -4.96
N LEU A 429 7.87 29.78 -3.75
CA LEU A 429 8.70 30.54 -2.80
C LEU A 429 10.12 30.76 -3.31
N ALA A 430 10.78 29.74 -3.85
CA ALA A 430 12.16 29.82 -4.30
C ALA A 430 12.31 30.76 -5.51
N TYR A 431 11.40 30.68 -6.49
CA TYR A 431 11.39 31.59 -7.63
C TYR A 431 11.04 33.02 -7.21
N ARG A 432 10.19 33.20 -6.20
CA ARG A 432 9.90 34.51 -5.64
C ARG A 432 11.10 35.13 -4.94
N GLU A 433 11.83 34.34 -4.14
CA GLU A 433 13.09 34.76 -3.50
C GLU A 433 14.13 35.19 -4.55
N ALA A 434 14.14 34.52 -5.72
CA ALA A 434 14.99 34.87 -6.86
C ALA A 434 14.48 36.07 -7.71
N GLY A 435 13.34 36.67 -7.36
CA GLY A 435 12.73 37.79 -8.10
C GLY A 435 11.99 37.40 -9.38
N GLN A 436 11.81 36.10 -9.65
CA GLN A 436 11.09 35.58 -10.83
C GLN A 436 9.59 35.46 -10.54
N LEU A 437 8.92 36.62 -10.44
CA LEU A 437 7.53 36.71 -9.95
C LEU A 437 6.51 35.94 -10.83
N GLU A 438 6.66 35.98 -12.16
CA GLU A 438 5.73 35.29 -13.07
C GLU A 438 5.84 33.76 -12.94
N VAL A 439 7.07 33.24 -12.84
CA VAL A 439 7.32 31.80 -12.64
C VAL A 439 6.80 31.36 -11.27
N ALA A 440 7.07 32.16 -10.24
CA ALA A 440 6.57 31.91 -8.89
C ALA A 440 5.04 31.82 -8.86
N ASP A 441 4.34 32.75 -9.51
CA ASP A 441 2.88 32.77 -9.58
C ASP A 441 2.31 31.55 -10.34
N SER A 442 3.01 31.10 -11.39
CA SER A 442 2.61 29.91 -12.14
C SER A 442 2.57 28.65 -11.26
N PHE A 443 3.55 28.47 -10.37
CA PHE A 443 3.57 27.35 -9.42
C PHE A 443 2.58 27.54 -8.27
N TYR A 444 2.42 28.78 -7.77
CA TYR A 444 1.47 29.08 -6.70
C TYR A 444 0.03 28.72 -7.10
N LYS A 445 -0.34 28.97 -8.36
CA LYS A 445 -1.65 28.62 -8.93
C LYS A 445 -1.91 27.10 -9.01
N LEU A 446 -0.87 26.26 -8.95
CA LEU A 446 -1.01 24.81 -8.93
C LEU A 446 -1.32 24.26 -7.53
N VAL A 447 -1.25 25.08 -6.49
CA VAL A 447 -1.53 24.64 -5.12
C VAL A 447 -3.05 24.64 -4.90
N ASP A 448 -3.65 23.45 -4.78
CA ASP A 448 -5.10 23.26 -4.64
C ASP A 448 -5.69 23.96 -3.40
N THR A 449 -4.95 24.04 -2.31
CA THR A 449 -5.40 24.65 -1.05
C THR A 449 -4.30 25.45 -0.36
N PRO A 450 -3.96 26.65 -0.86
CA PRO A 450 -2.89 27.49 -0.29
C PRO A 450 -3.14 27.80 1.20
N ARG A 451 -4.42 27.87 1.61
CA ARG A 451 -4.86 28.12 2.98
C ARG A 451 -4.63 26.95 3.94
N LEU A 452 -4.58 25.70 3.46
CA LEU A 452 -4.30 24.54 4.32
C LEU A 452 -2.82 24.44 4.68
N TRP A 453 -1.95 25.09 3.90
CA TRP A 453 -0.53 25.22 4.20
C TRP A 453 -0.24 26.40 5.12
N ALA A 454 -1.16 27.36 5.21
CA ALA A 454 -1.07 28.54 6.05
C ALA A 454 -0.65 28.28 7.52
N PRO A 455 -1.08 27.22 8.24
CA PRO A 455 -0.60 26.96 9.60
C PRO A 455 0.87 26.49 9.70
N LYS A 456 1.43 25.95 8.61
CA LYS A 456 2.85 25.56 8.54
C LYS A 456 3.74 26.77 8.19
N PHE A 457 3.21 27.69 7.39
CA PHE A 457 3.83 28.97 7.04
C PHE A 457 3.34 30.07 8.01
N SER A 458 3.83 31.31 7.96
CA SER A 458 3.14 32.41 8.70
C SER A 458 1.91 32.78 7.87
N ALA A 459 0.78 32.14 8.16
CA ALA A 459 -0.48 32.16 7.41
C ALA A 459 -0.90 33.53 6.88
N ASP A 460 -0.84 34.55 7.73
CA ASP A 460 -1.52 35.81 7.45
C ASP A 460 -0.70 36.71 6.52
N ASP A 461 0.63 36.70 6.61
CA ASP A 461 1.48 37.52 5.75
C ASP A 461 1.57 36.96 4.33
N PHE A 462 1.57 35.64 4.16
CA PHE A 462 1.77 35.01 2.85
C PHE A 462 0.56 35.15 1.93
N ALA A 463 -0.63 34.83 2.43
CA ALA A 463 -1.85 34.93 1.64
C ALA A 463 -2.27 36.40 1.38
N MET A 464 -1.97 37.31 2.32
CA MET A 464 -2.31 38.73 2.16
C MET A 464 -1.31 39.52 1.31
N ASN A 465 -0.04 39.11 1.28
CA ASN A 465 1.02 39.85 0.56
C ASN A 465 1.56 39.11 -0.67
N TRP A 466 0.97 37.99 -1.11
CA TRP A 466 1.42 37.29 -2.32
C TRP A 466 1.37 38.20 -3.55
N ASP A 467 0.36 39.06 -3.69
CA ASP A 467 0.28 39.98 -4.82
C ASP A 467 1.12 41.25 -4.62
N ASN A 468 1.77 41.42 -3.47
CA ASN A 468 2.61 42.58 -3.17
C ASN A 468 4.04 42.37 -3.71
N PRO A 469 4.47 43.08 -4.77
CA PRO A 469 5.80 42.91 -5.36
C PRO A 469 6.94 43.38 -4.46
N PHE A 470 6.64 44.18 -3.42
CA PHE A 470 7.62 44.67 -2.45
C PHE A 470 7.74 43.77 -1.21
N ALA A 471 6.87 42.76 -1.08
CA ALA A 471 6.95 41.79 0.00
C ALA A 471 8.06 40.77 -0.31
N SER A 472 9.06 40.73 0.56
CA SER A 472 10.13 39.74 0.52
C SER A 472 9.66 38.45 1.18
N PHE A 473 9.67 37.35 0.43
CA PHE A 473 9.43 36.02 0.96
C PHE A 473 10.68 35.19 0.80
N SER A 474 11.05 34.49 1.87
CA SER A 474 12.06 33.44 1.84
C SER A 474 11.42 32.14 2.26
N VAL A 475 12.00 31.02 1.82
CA VAL A 475 11.54 29.70 2.28
C VAL A 475 11.79 29.57 3.80
N PRO A 476 10.74 29.48 4.66
CA PRO A 476 10.95 29.46 6.10
C PRO A 476 11.63 28.16 6.54
N ARG A 477 12.74 28.25 7.27
CA ARG A 477 13.48 27.05 7.72
C ARG A 477 12.64 26.08 8.54
N ARG A 478 11.71 26.58 9.34
CA ARG A 478 10.82 25.77 10.17
C ARG A 478 9.93 24.79 9.38
N VAL A 479 9.72 25.04 8.08
CA VAL A 479 8.94 24.14 7.22
C VAL A 479 9.80 23.19 6.38
N LEU A 480 11.12 23.43 6.34
CA LEU A 480 12.06 22.59 5.63
C LEU A 480 12.34 21.36 6.49
N ASN A 481 11.58 20.30 6.22
CA ASN A 481 11.74 19.02 6.89
C ASN A 481 12.55 18.06 6.02
N VAL A 482 13.76 17.74 6.46
CA VAL A 482 14.61 16.71 5.83
C VAL A 482 14.30 15.31 6.32
N LYS A 483 13.58 15.19 7.44
CA LYS A 483 13.22 13.91 8.03
C LYS A 483 11.84 13.49 7.55
N TRP A 484 11.74 12.21 7.20
CA TRP A 484 10.47 11.57 6.94
C TRP A 484 9.93 10.99 8.24
N TYR A 485 8.75 11.47 8.67
CA TYR A 485 8.02 10.89 9.78
C TYR A 485 6.78 10.19 9.24
N ASP A 486 6.59 8.95 9.69
CA ASP A 486 5.49 8.03 9.36
C ASP A 486 4.08 8.63 9.58
N SER A 487 3.97 9.78 10.27
CA SER A 487 2.74 10.54 10.44
C SER A 487 2.25 11.26 9.17
N ASP A 488 3.12 11.49 8.17
CA ASP A 488 2.74 12.10 6.88
C ASP A 488 2.38 11.06 5.81
N ALA A 489 2.73 9.79 6.04
CA ALA A 489 2.05 8.68 5.38
C ALA A 489 0.64 8.65 5.96
N LYS A 490 -0.39 8.87 5.14
CA LYS A 490 -1.78 8.64 5.54
C LYS A 490 -1.92 7.16 5.92
N TRP A 491 -1.61 6.80 7.16
CA TRP A 491 -2.25 5.69 7.82
C TRP A 491 -3.72 6.09 7.87
N THR A 492 -4.54 5.43 7.06
CA THR A 492 -5.98 5.45 7.24
C THR A 492 -6.31 4.76 8.55
N THR A 493 -6.05 5.42 9.67
CA THR A 493 -6.95 5.34 10.80
C THR A 493 -8.05 6.34 10.50
N GLU A 494 -9.14 5.83 9.94
CA GLU A 494 -10.39 6.59 9.91
C GLU A 494 -10.72 7.07 11.32
N LYS A 495 -10.97 8.38 11.43
CA LYS A 495 -11.73 9.13 12.45
C LYS A 495 -11.37 8.99 13.92
#